data_AF-A0A2G9S9B5-F1
#
_entry.id   AF-A0A2G9S9B5-F1
#
_cell.length_a   1.000
_cell.length_b   1.000
_cell.length_c   1.000
_cell.angle_alpha   90.00
_cell.angle_beta   90.00
_cell.angle_gamma   90.00
#
_symmetry.space_group_name_H-M   'P 1'
#
loop_
_entity.id
_entity.type
_entity.pdbx_description
1 polymer ?
#
loop_
_entity_poly.entity_id
_entity_poly.type
_entity_poly.pdbx_seq_one_letter_code
_entity_poly.pdbx_strand_id
1 'polypeptide(L)'
;MMLEKQQTFSITPMGIHDYGFSGTDPLDCFSKIYIRMYMRDLERTKMGSFGLPDRNHLTSAKSDLDSIINVYPCLKTYLEMGQVCYYMGVDAVQELLPTDENAINNALVCIAKAMEFDMGDTLPELQLLKGKCLRVKGEELNAIKCFKQAFQLDNKGSLGTETFRCIMETLLGLYHQNKMDAQELIQEVEVWVKRTQEKYTSEAVSQELQTVCRNNTSETVALSKAMIAMGKMDLVKLLFQSMKVNCRRQSLKLSSRSTSF
;
A
#
# COMPACT_ATOMS: atom_id res chain seq x y z
N MET A 1 33.55 -11.50 51.77
CA MET A 1 33.33 -10.43 50.77
C MET A 1 33.34 -11.10 49.41
N MET A 2 32.17 -11.57 48.96
CA MET A 2 32.01 -12.36 47.74
C MET A 2 31.73 -11.46 46.53
N LEU A 3 32.32 -11.87 45.40
CA LEU A 3 32.16 -11.33 44.06
C LEU A 3 30.70 -11.42 43.59
N GLU A 4 30.24 -10.43 42.82
CA GLU A 4 29.59 -10.67 41.52
C GLU A 4 29.45 -9.35 40.73
N LYS A 5 30.09 -9.32 39.56
CA LYS A 5 29.73 -8.43 38.45
C LYS A 5 28.52 -9.06 37.77
N GLN A 6 27.42 -8.33 37.64
CA GLN A 6 26.43 -8.63 36.60
C GLN A 6 26.43 -7.47 35.60
N GLN A 7 27.08 -7.71 34.46
CA GLN A 7 26.84 -6.97 33.23
C GLN A 7 25.41 -7.28 32.78
N THR A 8 24.54 -6.28 32.81
CA THR A 8 23.30 -6.28 32.04
C THR A 8 23.55 -5.44 30.78
N PHE A 9 23.95 -6.12 29.71
CA PHE A 9 23.57 -5.67 28.35
C PHE A 9 22.05 -5.80 28.24
N SER A 10 21.31 -5.11 27.38
CA SER A 10 21.48 -3.95 26.50
C SER A 10 20.18 -3.96 25.68
N ILE A 11 19.57 -2.79 25.46
CA ILE A 11 18.51 -2.52 24.48
C ILE A 11 17.20 -3.32 24.65
N THR A 12 16.19 -2.66 25.22
CA THR A 12 14.78 -2.97 24.91
C THR A 12 14.61 -2.93 23.40
N PRO A 13 13.99 -3.93 22.74
CA PRO A 13 13.73 -3.84 21.32
C PRO A 13 12.65 -2.77 21.11
N MET A 14 13.07 -1.55 20.74
CA MET A 14 12.16 -0.58 20.16
C MET A 14 11.76 -1.12 18.79
N GLY A 15 10.45 -1.24 18.55
CA GLY A 15 9.93 -1.38 17.19
C GLY A 15 10.26 -0.08 16.45
N ILE A 16 11.36 -0.08 15.70
CA ILE A 16 11.78 1.07 14.90
C ILE A 16 10.86 1.13 13.67
N HIS A 17 9.75 1.83 13.81
CA HIS A 17 8.99 2.43 12.71
C HIS A 17 8.53 3.85 13.04
N ASP A 18 9.09 4.47 14.09
CA ASP A 18 8.90 5.89 14.32
C ASP A 18 10.00 6.63 13.57
N TYR A 19 9.71 7.04 12.34
CA TYR A 19 10.52 7.91 11.48
C TYR A 19 10.70 9.32 12.08
N GLY A 20 11.16 9.42 13.33
CA GLY A 20 11.23 10.67 14.10
C GLY A 20 9.98 10.99 14.92
N PHE A 21 9.04 10.05 15.06
CA PHE A 21 7.88 10.20 15.95
C PHE A 21 8.30 9.95 17.41
N SER A 22 8.87 10.95 18.06
CA SER A 22 8.99 10.92 19.52
C SER A 22 7.59 10.82 20.13
N GLY A 23 7.37 9.83 21.00
CA GLY A 23 6.10 9.58 21.72
C GLY A 23 5.69 10.67 22.73
N THR A 24 5.97 11.93 22.42
CA THR A 24 5.68 13.13 23.23
C THR A 24 4.99 14.22 22.39
N ASP A 25 4.21 13.85 21.37
CA ASP A 25 3.38 14.80 20.63
C ASP A 25 2.16 15.21 21.51
N PRO A 26 1.94 16.51 21.83
CA PRO A 26 0.96 16.92 22.83
C PRO A 26 -0.53 16.75 22.48
N LEU A 27 -0.86 16.23 21.28
CA LEU A 27 -2.24 16.09 20.81
C LEU A 27 -2.37 14.80 19.99
N ASP A 28 -2.82 13.71 20.61
CA ASP A 28 -3.34 12.56 19.86
C ASP A 28 -4.66 13.05 19.21
N CYS A 29 -4.55 13.54 17.97
CA CYS A 29 -5.63 14.19 17.24
C CYS A 29 -6.76 13.21 16.92
N PHE A 30 -8.01 13.71 16.96
CA PHE A 30 -9.19 12.90 16.65
C PHE A 30 -9.19 12.44 15.19
N SER A 31 -8.54 13.19 14.30
CA SER A 31 -8.31 12.84 12.90
C SER A 31 -7.76 11.42 12.73
N LYS A 32 -6.78 11.02 13.54
CA LYS A 32 -6.15 9.70 13.52
C LYS A 32 -7.14 8.58 13.84
N ILE A 33 -8.06 8.82 14.76
CA ILE A 33 -9.13 7.88 15.11
C ILE A 33 -10.05 7.71 13.91
N TYR A 34 -10.49 8.82 13.31
CA TYR A 34 -11.37 8.80 12.15
C TYR A 34 -10.73 8.12 10.92
N ILE A 35 -9.46 8.41 10.64
CA ILE A 35 -8.71 7.75 9.55
C ILE A 35 -8.64 6.23 9.79
N ARG A 36 -8.31 5.80 11.02
CA ARG A 36 -8.26 4.37 11.36
C ARG A 36 -9.63 3.69 11.22
N MET A 37 -10.71 4.37 11.62
CA MET A 37 -12.07 3.85 11.46
C MET A 37 -12.40 3.66 9.98
N TYR A 38 -12.12 4.66 9.15
CA TYR A 38 -12.31 4.58 7.70
C TYR A 38 -11.48 3.43 7.08
N MET A 39 -10.19 3.34 7.40
CA MET A 39 -9.29 2.31 6.87
C MET A 39 -9.76 0.90 7.25
N ARG A 40 -10.17 0.69 8.50
CA ARG A 40 -10.71 -0.60 8.97
C ARG A 40 -11.98 -0.97 8.20
N ASP A 41 -12.87 -0.01 7.97
CA ASP A 41 -14.11 -0.26 7.25
C ASP A 41 -13.83 -0.54 5.76
N LEU A 42 -12.88 0.19 5.15
CA LEU A 42 -12.40 -0.05 3.78
C LEU A 42 -11.80 -1.46 3.61
N GLU A 43 -10.97 -1.91 4.56
CA GLU A 43 -10.42 -3.27 4.55
C GLU A 43 -11.52 -4.33 4.62
N ARG A 44 -12.57 -4.11 5.44
CA ARG A 44 -13.72 -5.01 5.53
C ARG A 44 -14.49 -5.08 4.21
N THR A 45 -14.69 -3.93 3.55
CA THR A 45 -15.31 -3.87 2.22
C THR A 45 -14.48 -4.66 1.21
N LYS A 46 -13.15 -4.48 1.20
CA LYS A 46 -12.23 -5.23 0.32
C LYS A 46 -12.24 -6.75 0.58
N MET A 47 -12.52 -7.18 1.80
CA MET A 47 -12.69 -8.60 2.16
C MET A 47 -14.08 -9.17 1.81
N GLY A 48 -14.97 -8.40 1.18
CA GLY A 48 -16.31 -8.84 0.81
C GLY A 48 -17.32 -8.86 1.95
N SER A 49 -17.04 -8.14 3.06
CA SER A 49 -18.03 -7.89 4.11
C SER A 49 -18.98 -6.74 3.71
N PHE A 50 -20.22 -6.77 4.19
CA PHE A 50 -21.30 -5.89 3.72
C PHE A 50 -21.14 -4.44 4.23
N GLY A 51 -21.13 -3.48 3.29
CA GLY A 51 -21.18 -2.04 3.56
C GLY A 51 -20.06 -1.25 2.86
N LEU A 52 -20.39 -0.06 2.35
CA LEU A 52 -19.39 0.93 1.94
C LEU A 52 -18.83 1.62 3.20
N PRO A 53 -17.54 2.01 3.21
CA PRO A 53 -16.98 2.73 4.35
C PRO A 53 -17.66 4.08 4.52
N ASP A 54 -17.91 4.48 5.77
CA ASP A 54 -18.56 5.75 6.06
C ASP A 54 -17.62 6.93 5.77
N ARG A 55 -18.01 7.76 4.79
CA ARG A 55 -17.26 8.94 4.35
C ARG A 55 -17.36 10.09 5.34
N ASN A 56 -18.26 10.04 6.33
CA ASN A 56 -18.31 11.02 7.41
C ASN A 56 -17.02 11.00 8.23
N HIS A 57 -16.39 9.84 8.40
CA HIS A 57 -15.08 9.75 9.05
C HIS A 57 -14.03 10.61 8.33
N LEU A 58 -13.99 10.60 7.00
CA LEU A 58 -13.05 11.43 6.23
C LEU A 58 -13.34 12.92 6.39
N THR A 59 -14.62 13.30 6.42
CA THR A 59 -15.03 14.71 6.58
C THR A 59 -14.65 15.23 7.97
N SER A 60 -14.91 14.44 9.02
CA SER A 60 -14.50 14.77 10.39
C SER A 60 -12.98 14.82 10.54
N ALA A 61 -12.25 13.87 9.93
CA ALA A 61 -10.79 13.87 9.93
C ALA A 61 -10.22 15.12 9.26
N LYS A 62 -10.77 15.50 8.11
CA LYS A 62 -10.36 16.70 7.37
C LYS A 62 -10.54 17.96 8.22
N SER A 63 -11.71 18.13 8.84
CA SER A 63 -12.01 19.32 9.66
C SER A 63 -11.07 19.45 10.87
N ASP A 64 -10.71 18.34 11.51
CA ASP A 64 -9.77 18.33 12.63
C ASP A 64 -8.35 18.69 12.14
N LEU A 65 -7.90 18.07 11.04
CA LEU A 65 -6.59 18.36 10.46
C LEU A 65 -6.46 19.80 9.95
N ASP A 66 -7.51 20.37 9.35
CA ASP A 66 -7.52 21.79 8.94
C ASP A 66 -7.30 22.70 10.15
N SER A 67 -7.92 22.38 11.28
CA SER A 67 -7.74 23.13 12.54
C SER A 67 -6.31 22.99 13.08
N ILE A 68 -5.74 21.79 13.01
CA ILE A 68 -4.38 21.51 13.48
C ILE A 68 -3.33 22.17 12.60
N ILE A 69 -3.43 22.07 11.27
CA ILE A 69 -2.46 22.66 10.33
C ILE A 69 -2.36 24.17 10.50
N ASN A 70 -3.47 24.84 10.84
CA ASN A 70 -3.48 26.28 11.10
C ASN A 70 -2.71 26.67 12.38
N VAL A 71 -2.58 25.77 13.34
CA VAL A 71 -1.88 26.02 14.62
C VAL A 71 -0.45 25.49 14.59
N TYR A 72 -0.26 24.28 14.05
CA TYR A 72 1.00 23.55 14.05
C TYR A 72 1.16 22.72 12.77
N PRO A 73 1.68 23.29 11.68
CA PRO A 73 1.95 22.56 10.46
C PRO A 73 3.21 21.71 10.63
N CYS A 74 3.08 20.38 10.47
CA CYS A 74 4.20 19.46 10.51
C CYS A 74 4.09 18.37 9.42
N LEU A 75 5.20 17.67 9.15
CA LEU A 75 5.29 16.59 8.17
C LEU A 75 4.12 15.58 8.30
N LYS A 76 3.83 15.14 9.53
CA LYS A 76 2.76 14.19 9.82
C LYS A 76 1.38 14.71 9.47
N THR A 77 1.06 15.94 9.88
CA THR A 77 -0.26 16.53 9.63
C THR A 77 -0.53 16.67 8.13
N TYR A 78 0.49 17.02 7.34
CA TYR A 78 0.35 17.07 5.89
C TYR A 78 0.28 15.69 5.23
N LEU A 79 1.00 14.69 5.75
CA LEU A 79 0.87 13.31 5.28
C LEU A 79 -0.54 12.76 5.56
N GLU A 80 -1.06 12.93 6.77
CA GLU A 80 -2.41 12.52 7.17
C GLU A 80 -3.47 13.28 6.37
N MET A 81 -3.32 14.59 6.17
CA MET A 81 -4.22 15.39 5.34
C MET A 81 -4.21 14.93 3.88
N GLY A 82 -3.02 14.64 3.33
CA GLY A 82 -2.87 14.09 2.00
C GLY A 82 -3.61 12.76 1.84
N GLN A 83 -3.50 11.88 2.84
CA GLN A 83 -4.19 10.59 2.85
C GLN A 83 -5.71 10.76 2.91
N VAL A 84 -6.22 11.66 3.76
CA VAL A 84 -7.67 11.96 3.84
C VAL A 84 -8.18 12.51 2.51
N CYS A 85 -7.49 13.50 1.94
CA CYS A 85 -7.86 14.09 0.67
C CYS A 85 -7.85 13.05 -0.48
N TYR A 86 -6.87 12.15 -0.49
CA TYR A 86 -6.82 11.05 -1.46
C TYR A 86 -8.07 10.15 -1.36
N TYR A 87 -8.43 9.67 -0.16
CA TYR A 87 -9.60 8.81 0.01
C TYR A 87 -10.95 9.53 -0.21
N MET A 88 -10.99 10.86 -0.04
CA MET A 88 -12.14 11.66 -0.45
C MET A 88 -12.26 11.73 -1.98
N GLY A 89 -11.14 11.72 -2.69
CA GLY A 89 -11.06 11.88 -4.13
C GLY A 89 -11.15 10.60 -4.96
N VAL A 90 -11.12 9.42 -4.35
CA VAL A 90 -11.20 8.12 -5.05
C VAL A 90 -12.46 7.33 -4.72
N ASP A 91 -12.80 6.37 -5.57
CA ASP A 91 -13.82 5.37 -5.26
C ASP A 91 -13.36 4.44 -4.11
N ALA A 92 -14.29 4.11 -3.21
CA ALA A 92 -14.00 3.29 -2.02
C ALA A 92 -13.89 1.78 -2.30
N VAL A 93 -13.87 1.37 -3.58
CA VAL A 93 -13.91 -0.05 -3.97
C VAL A 93 -12.55 -0.49 -4.50
N GLN A 94 -12.00 0.23 -5.48
CA GLN A 94 -10.75 -0.13 -6.16
C GLN A 94 -9.69 0.96 -6.09
N GLU A 95 -10.04 2.20 -5.72
CA GLU A 95 -9.13 3.34 -5.74
C GLU A 95 -8.48 3.56 -7.12
N LEU A 96 -9.27 3.35 -8.17
CA LEU A 96 -8.84 3.47 -9.57
C LEU A 96 -9.52 4.63 -10.29
N LEU A 97 -10.68 5.07 -9.81
CA LEU A 97 -11.46 6.13 -10.43
C LEU A 97 -11.51 7.37 -9.55
N PRO A 98 -11.28 8.57 -10.10
CA PRO A 98 -11.48 9.81 -9.37
C PRO A 98 -12.98 10.06 -9.15
N THR A 99 -13.37 10.32 -7.91
CA THR A 99 -14.69 10.82 -7.53
C THR A 99 -14.70 12.33 -7.32
N ASP A 100 -13.57 12.90 -6.90
CA ASP A 100 -13.38 14.35 -6.72
C ASP A 100 -11.93 14.71 -7.08
N GLU A 101 -11.74 15.28 -8.27
CA GLU A 101 -10.42 15.72 -8.74
C GLU A 101 -9.81 16.84 -7.89
N ASN A 102 -10.64 17.70 -7.28
CA ASN A 102 -10.13 18.75 -6.39
C ASN A 102 -9.56 18.14 -5.12
N ALA A 103 -10.20 17.09 -4.59
CA ALA A 103 -9.66 16.35 -3.45
C ALA A 103 -8.31 15.68 -3.81
N ILE A 104 -8.16 15.11 -5.01
CA ILE A 104 -6.86 14.56 -5.47
C ILE A 104 -5.81 15.66 -5.62
N ASN A 105 -6.17 16.83 -6.17
CA ASN A 105 -5.25 17.96 -6.28
C ASN A 105 -4.84 18.49 -4.89
N ASN A 106 -5.78 18.57 -3.94
CA ASN A 106 -5.48 18.91 -2.55
C ASN A 106 -4.54 17.90 -1.89
N ALA A 107 -4.72 16.60 -2.18
CA ALA A 107 -3.80 15.57 -1.71
C ALA A 107 -2.37 15.81 -2.21
N LEU A 108 -2.20 16.09 -3.52
CA LEU A 108 -0.90 16.40 -4.11
C LEU A 108 -0.27 17.66 -3.53
N VAL A 109 -1.06 18.70 -3.24
CA VAL A 109 -0.57 19.92 -2.56
C VAL A 109 -0.08 19.60 -1.15
N CYS A 110 -0.83 18.79 -0.39
CA CYS A 110 -0.41 18.38 0.96
C CYS A 110 0.86 17.53 0.93
N ILE A 111 0.96 16.61 -0.03
CA ILE A 111 2.17 15.80 -0.25
C ILE A 111 3.37 16.70 -0.60
N ALA A 112 3.19 17.69 -1.48
CA ALA A 112 4.26 18.62 -1.82
C ALA A 112 4.75 19.40 -0.60
N LYS A 113 3.82 19.92 0.22
CA LYS A 113 4.15 20.58 1.50
C LYS A 113 4.84 19.65 2.48
N ALA A 114 4.41 18.38 2.55
CA ALA A 114 5.07 17.38 3.39
C ALA A 114 6.52 17.12 2.94
N MET A 115 6.80 17.11 1.63
CA MET A 115 8.16 16.95 1.09
C MET A 115 9.09 18.14 1.39
N GLU A 116 8.56 19.31 1.75
CA GLU A 116 9.38 20.48 2.13
C GLU A 116 9.99 20.35 3.53
N PHE A 117 9.50 19.41 4.36
CA PHE A 117 10.05 19.17 5.70
C PHE A 117 11.25 18.22 5.65
N ASP A 118 12.12 18.35 6.65
CA ASP A 118 13.21 17.40 6.88
C ASP A 118 12.68 15.96 6.95
N MET A 119 13.35 15.04 6.25
CA MET A 119 12.95 13.63 6.07
C MET A 119 11.74 13.38 5.16
N GLY A 120 11.02 14.41 4.66
CA GLY A 120 9.82 14.23 3.85
C GLY A 120 10.04 13.47 2.54
N ASP A 121 11.22 13.60 1.93
CA ASP A 121 11.64 12.90 0.72
C ASP A 121 12.10 11.45 0.96
N THR A 122 12.44 11.12 2.21
CA THR A 122 12.90 9.78 2.63
C THR A 122 11.77 8.83 3.03
N LEU A 123 10.54 9.33 3.21
CA LEU A 123 9.40 8.52 3.63
C LEU A 123 8.80 7.72 2.45
N PRO A 124 8.80 6.37 2.50
CA PRO A 124 8.22 5.54 1.45
C PRO A 124 6.71 5.73 1.33
N GLU A 125 6.00 5.98 2.44
CA GLU A 125 4.55 6.17 2.47
C GLU A 125 4.11 7.41 1.67
N LEU A 126 4.93 8.46 1.72
CA LEU A 126 4.69 9.70 1.02
C LEU A 126 4.87 9.53 -0.50
N GLN A 127 5.92 8.82 -0.91
CA GLN A 127 6.14 8.49 -2.33
C GLN A 127 5.07 7.53 -2.88
N LEU A 128 4.61 6.58 -2.06
CA LEU A 128 3.52 5.67 -2.41
C LEU A 128 2.22 6.45 -2.63
N LEU A 129 1.85 7.33 -1.69
CA LEU A 129 0.64 8.15 -1.78
C LEU A 129 0.69 9.10 -2.99
N LYS A 130 1.84 9.70 -3.27
CA LYS A 130 2.07 10.52 -4.47
C LYS A 130 1.82 9.71 -5.74
N GLY A 131 2.39 8.51 -5.81
CA GLY A 131 2.21 7.61 -6.96
C GLY A 131 0.75 7.23 -7.17
N LYS A 132 0.01 6.93 -6.09
CA LYS A 132 -1.43 6.64 -6.16
C LYS A 132 -2.24 7.81 -6.71
N CYS A 133 -1.98 9.03 -6.23
CA CYS A 133 -2.64 10.24 -6.74
C CYS A 133 -2.37 10.44 -8.24
N LEU A 134 -1.12 10.29 -8.68
CA LEU A 134 -0.73 10.44 -10.08
C LEU A 134 -1.36 9.36 -10.97
N ARG A 135 -1.47 8.12 -10.47
CA ARG A 135 -2.14 7.02 -11.17
C ARG A 135 -3.60 7.35 -11.45
N VAL A 136 -4.32 7.86 -10.44
CA VAL A 136 -5.73 8.27 -10.55
C VAL A 136 -5.91 9.43 -11.53
N LYS A 137 -4.92 10.33 -11.65
CA LYS A 137 -4.91 11.41 -12.65
C LYS A 137 -4.58 10.95 -14.07
N GLY A 138 -4.23 9.68 -14.28
CA GLY A 138 -3.80 9.16 -15.58
C GLY A 138 -2.34 9.47 -15.93
N GLU A 139 -1.50 9.83 -14.95
CA GLU A 139 -0.06 10.03 -15.14
C GLU A 139 0.73 8.75 -14.78
N GLU A 140 0.48 7.65 -15.50
CA GLU A 140 0.95 6.32 -15.10
C GLU A 140 2.48 6.20 -15.04
N LEU A 141 3.21 6.82 -15.97
CA LEU A 141 4.68 6.80 -16.00
C LEU A 141 5.28 7.54 -14.79
N ASN A 142 4.67 8.66 -14.39
CA ASN A 142 5.11 9.41 -13.21
C ASN A 142 4.75 8.66 -11.93
N ALA A 143 3.58 7.99 -11.90
CA ALA A 143 3.19 7.10 -10.81
C ALA A 143 4.20 5.96 -10.62
N ILE A 144 4.60 5.28 -11.71
CA ILE A 144 5.63 4.24 -11.67
C ILE A 144 6.93 4.77 -11.08
N LYS A 145 7.42 5.95 -11.49
CA LYS A 145 8.64 6.53 -10.91
C LYS A 145 8.52 6.73 -9.39
N CYS A 146 7.39 7.24 -8.92
CA CYS A 146 7.13 7.42 -7.50
C CYS A 146 7.10 6.07 -6.76
N PHE A 147 6.45 5.04 -7.32
CA PHE A 147 6.45 3.70 -6.72
C PHE A 147 7.84 3.07 -6.73
N LYS A 148 8.65 3.27 -7.77
CA LYS A 148 10.05 2.81 -7.82
C LYS A 148 10.87 3.46 -6.69
N GLN A 149 10.65 4.75 -6.41
CA GLN A 149 11.30 5.45 -5.31
C GLN A 149 10.79 4.96 -3.94
N ALA A 150 9.48 4.81 -3.76
CA ALA A 150 8.88 4.24 -2.55
C ALA A 150 9.46 2.84 -2.24
N PHE A 151 9.59 2.00 -3.27
CA PHE A 151 10.17 0.68 -3.14
C PHE A 151 11.64 0.73 -2.71
N GLN A 152 12.42 1.71 -3.18
CA GLN A 152 13.82 1.84 -2.78
C GLN A 152 13.97 2.27 -1.32
N LEU A 153 13.12 3.20 -0.88
CA LEU A 153 13.11 3.76 0.47
C LEU A 153 12.59 2.78 1.53
N ASP A 154 11.73 1.83 1.13
CA ASP A 154 11.16 0.87 2.08
C ASP A 154 12.25 0.01 2.75
N ASN A 155 12.07 -0.38 4.00
CA ASN A 155 13.04 -1.21 4.71
C ASN A 155 12.82 -2.70 4.40
N LYS A 156 13.90 -3.50 4.43
CA LYS A 156 13.78 -4.97 4.29
C LYS A 156 12.92 -5.52 5.43
N GLY A 157 11.86 -6.25 5.11
CA GLY A 157 10.94 -6.84 6.10
C GLY A 157 9.74 -5.96 6.50
N SER A 158 9.56 -4.80 5.86
CA SER A 158 8.34 -4.00 6.00
C SER A 158 7.11 -4.73 5.42
N LEU A 159 5.93 -4.43 5.97
CA LEU A 159 4.63 -4.86 5.41
C LEU A 159 4.26 -4.09 4.11
N GLY A 160 5.16 -3.25 3.60
CA GLY A 160 5.02 -2.38 2.42
C GLY A 160 4.95 -3.10 1.06
N THR A 161 4.40 -4.31 0.99
CA THR A 161 4.18 -5.04 -0.26
C THR A 161 3.15 -4.39 -1.18
N GLU A 162 2.40 -3.42 -0.66
CA GLU A 162 1.47 -2.59 -1.43
C GLU A 162 2.16 -1.83 -2.57
N THR A 163 3.40 -1.38 -2.40
CA THR A 163 4.14 -0.68 -3.47
C THR A 163 4.33 -1.58 -4.68
N PHE A 164 4.65 -2.86 -4.46
CA PHE A 164 4.76 -3.85 -5.52
C PHE A 164 3.43 -4.08 -6.23
N ARG A 165 2.32 -4.20 -5.48
CA ARG A 165 0.97 -4.26 -6.06
C ARG A 165 0.69 -3.07 -6.97
N CYS A 166 0.98 -1.86 -6.50
CA CYS A 166 0.74 -0.63 -7.25
C CYS A 166 1.55 -0.58 -8.55
N ILE A 167 2.82 -1.02 -8.55
CA ILE A 167 3.64 -1.14 -9.76
C ILE A 167 3.00 -2.11 -10.75
N MET A 168 2.64 -3.32 -10.28
CA MET A 168 2.08 -4.37 -11.11
C MET A 168 0.75 -3.95 -11.75
N GLU A 169 -0.17 -3.38 -10.96
CA GLU A 169 -1.46 -2.88 -11.46
C GLU A 169 -1.28 -1.77 -12.50
N THR A 170 -0.31 -0.87 -12.28
CA THR A 170 -0.05 0.25 -13.23
C THR A 170 0.56 -0.25 -14.53
N LEU A 171 1.48 -1.23 -14.47
CA LEU A 171 2.06 -1.86 -15.66
C LEU A 171 0.99 -2.61 -16.48
N LEU A 172 0.10 -3.35 -15.82
CA LEU A 172 -1.03 -4.02 -16.48
C LEU A 172 -2.00 -3.00 -17.10
N GLY A 173 -2.24 -1.87 -16.41
CA GLY A 173 -3.03 -0.76 -16.96
C GLY A 173 -2.43 -0.16 -18.23
N LEU A 174 -1.10 0.07 -18.27
CA LEU A 174 -0.41 0.55 -19.46
C LEU A 174 -0.52 -0.43 -20.64
N TYR A 175 -0.41 -1.73 -20.36
CA TYR A 175 -0.59 -2.77 -21.36
C TYR A 175 -2.02 -2.83 -21.89
N HIS A 176 -3.02 -2.71 -21.02
CA HIS A 176 -4.43 -2.62 -21.42
C HIS A 176 -4.67 -1.42 -22.35
N GLN A 177 -4.01 -0.29 -22.08
CA GLN A 177 -4.11 0.92 -22.89
C GLN A 177 -3.26 0.89 -24.18
N ASN A 178 -2.58 -0.23 -24.49
CA ASN A 178 -1.63 -0.37 -25.60
C ASN A 178 -0.50 0.68 -25.60
N LYS A 179 -0.14 1.21 -24.42
CA LYS A 179 0.98 2.16 -24.24
C LYS A 179 2.32 1.45 -24.01
N MET A 180 2.30 0.13 -23.85
CA MET A 180 3.46 -0.70 -23.53
C MET A 180 3.37 -2.05 -24.25
N ASP A 181 4.48 -2.49 -24.82
CA ASP A 181 4.56 -3.78 -25.53
C ASP A 181 4.63 -4.96 -24.56
N ALA A 182 4.12 -6.12 -25.00
CA ALA A 182 4.13 -7.34 -24.20
C ALA A 182 5.54 -7.75 -23.75
N GLN A 183 6.55 -7.55 -24.60
CA GLN A 183 7.94 -7.85 -24.28
C GLN A 183 8.49 -6.94 -23.17
N GLU A 184 8.23 -5.63 -23.27
CA GLU A 184 8.66 -4.66 -22.25
C GLU A 184 7.96 -4.94 -20.91
N LEU A 185 6.66 -5.22 -20.95
CA LEU A 185 5.89 -5.60 -19.76
C LEU A 185 6.47 -6.85 -19.08
N ILE A 186 6.78 -7.89 -19.84
CA ILE A 186 7.33 -9.14 -19.30
C ILE A 186 8.69 -8.90 -18.63
N GLN A 187 9.55 -8.07 -19.25
CA GLN A 187 10.86 -7.73 -18.68
C GLN A 187 10.72 -6.94 -17.37
N GLU A 188 9.86 -5.92 -17.32
CA GLU A 188 9.63 -5.15 -16.09
C GLU A 188 9.03 -6.05 -14.99
N VAL A 189 8.02 -6.87 -15.31
CA VAL A 189 7.42 -7.81 -14.36
C VAL A 189 8.46 -8.78 -13.80
N GLU A 190 9.34 -9.34 -14.63
CA GLU A 190 10.41 -10.25 -14.19
C GLU A 190 11.38 -9.57 -13.21
N VAL A 191 11.80 -8.34 -13.53
CA VAL A 191 12.68 -7.54 -12.67
C VAL A 191 12.02 -7.25 -11.32
N TRP A 192 10.75 -6.82 -11.32
CA TRP A 192 10.05 -6.46 -10.09
C TRP A 192 9.71 -7.66 -9.23
N VAL A 193 9.31 -8.79 -9.82
CA VAL A 193 9.11 -10.04 -9.08
C VAL A 193 10.40 -10.47 -8.39
N LYS A 194 11.53 -10.48 -9.11
CA LYS A 194 12.83 -10.88 -8.53
C LYS A 194 13.27 -9.94 -7.41
N ARG A 195 13.22 -8.61 -7.64
CA ARG A 195 13.58 -7.61 -6.62
C ARG A 195 12.71 -7.70 -5.37
N THR A 196 11.43 -7.98 -5.54
CA THR A 196 10.49 -8.09 -4.42
C THR A 196 10.73 -9.39 -3.64
N GLN A 197 11.04 -10.49 -4.31
CA GLN A 197 11.42 -11.76 -3.66
C GLN A 197 12.74 -11.65 -2.88
N GLU A 198 13.68 -10.81 -3.32
CA GLU A 198 14.93 -10.55 -2.59
C GLU A 198 14.72 -9.71 -1.32
N LYS A 199 13.65 -8.91 -1.27
CA LYS A 199 13.40 -7.92 -0.22
C LYS A 199 12.35 -8.34 0.81
N TYR A 200 11.36 -9.14 0.39
CA TYR A 200 10.21 -9.54 1.20
C TYR A 200 10.06 -11.06 1.26
N THR A 201 9.20 -11.54 2.16
CA THR A 201 8.92 -12.98 2.29
C THR A 201 8.12 -13.51 1.10
N SER A 202 8.35 -14.77 0.75
CA SER A 202 7.67 -15.43 -0.38
C SER A 202 6.14 -15.46 -0.21
N GLU A 203 5.64 -15.57 1.03
CA GLU A 203 4.20 -15.51 1.30
C GLU A 203 3.59 -14.15 0.98
N ALA A 204 4.27 -13.05 1.34
CA ALA A 204 3.76 -11.71 1.12
C ALA A 204 3.71 -11.40 -0.39
N VAL A 205 4.77 -11.72 -1.13
CA VAL A 205 4.80 -11.57 -2.60
C VAL A 205 3.70 -12.39 -3.28
N SER A 206 3.48 -13.62 -2.82
CA SER A 206 2.43 -14.49 -3.37
C SER A 206 1.03 -13.94 -3.12
N GLN A 207 0.76 -13.34 -1.95
CA GLN A 207 -0.53 -12.71 -1.64
C GLN A 207 -0.78 -11.47 -2.51
N GLU A 208 0.26 -10.67 -2.76
CA GLU A 208 0.15 -9.52 -3.65
C GLU A 208 -0.12 -9.93 -5.09
N LEU A 209 0.67 -10.87 -5.63
CA LEU A 209 0.45 -11.40 -6.98
C LEU A 209 -0.95 -11.98 -7.12
N GLN A 210 -1.43 -12.69 -6.11
CA GLN A 210 -2.79 -13.22 -6.12
C GLN A 210 -3.84 -12.10 -6.19
N THR A 211 -3.63 -11.00 -5.47
CA THR A 211 -4.54 -9.85 -5.47
C THR A 211 -4.57 -9.18 -6.84
N VAL A 212 -3.39 -8.91 -7.43
CA VAL A 212 -3.27 -8.35 -8.78
C VAL A 212 -3.98 -9.22 -9.81
N CYS A 213 -3.74 -10.54 -9.79
CA CYS A 213 -4.37 -11.48 -10.73
C CYS A 213 -5.90 -11.52 -10.61
N ARG A 214 -6.47 -11.32 -9.40
CA ARG A 214 -7.92 -11.28 -9.20
C ARG A 214 -8.55 -9.99 -9.73
N ASN A 215 -7.85 -8.87 -9.58
CA ASN A 215 -8.34 -7.57 -10.02
C ASN A 215 -8.21 -7.40 -11.54
N ASN A 216 -7.19 -8.01 -12.17
CA ASN A 216 -6.87 -7.85 -13.59
C ASN A 216 -6.88 -9.19 -14.34
N THR A 217 -7.99 -9.92 -14.26
CA THR A 217 -8.09 -11.28 -14.82
C THR A 217 -7.84 -11.33 -16.34
N SER A 218 -8.34 -10.35 -17.09
CA SER A 218 -8.23 -10.33 -18.56
C SER A 218 -6.80 -10.05 -19.02
N GLU A 219 -6.15 -9.09 -18.38
CA GLU A 219 -4.77 -8.66 -18.63
C GLU A 219 -3.80 -9.76 -18.20
N THR A 220 -4.06 -10.40 -17.06
CA THR A 220 -3.23 -11.53 -16.57
C THR A 220 -3.28 -12.71 -17.53
N VAL A 221 -4.45 -13.04 -18.10
CA VAL A 221 -4.55 -14.09 -19.11
C VAL A 221 -3.79 -13.72 -20.38
N ALA A 222 -3.92 -12.48 -20.87
CA ALA A 222 -3.18 -12.01 -22.03
C ALA A 222 -1.65 -12.03 -21.79
N LEU A 223 -1.20 -11.57 -20.63
CA LEU A 223 0.19 -11.61 -20.20
C LEU A 223 0.71 -13.05 -20.11
N SER A 224 -0.07 -13.97 -19.53
CA SER A 224 0.33 -15.38 -19.42
C SER A 224 0.52 -16.04 -20.79
N LYS A 225 -0.34 -15.74 -21.78
CA LYS A 225 -0.18 -16.20 -23.16
C LYS A 225 1.09 -15.65 -23.80
N ALA A 226 1.37 -14.35 -23.61
CA ALA A 226 2.58 -13.72 -24.10
C ALA A 226 3.84 -14.31 -23.45
N MET A 227 3.83 -14.56 -22.14
CA MET A 227 4.93 -15.21 -21.43
C MET A 227 5.22 -16.63 -21.93
N ILE A 228 4.17 -17.41 -22.24
CA ILE A 228 4.32 -18.75 -22.84
C ILE A 228 4.96 -18.65 -24.22
N ALA A 229 4.51 -17.72 -25.07
CA ALA A 229 5.08 -17.50 -26.39
C ALA A 229 6.57 -17.11 -26.33
N MET A 230 6.97 -16.37 -25.30
CA MET A 230 8.37 -15.96 -25.07
C MET A 230 9.20 -16.98 -24.26
N GLY A 231 8.63 -18.15 -23.92
CA GLY A 231 9.34 -19.22 -23.20
C GLY A 231 9.59 -18.95 -21.71
N LYS A 232 8.95 -17.93 -21.11
CA LYS A 232 9.11 -17.54 -19.69
C LYS A 232 8.24 -18.41 -18.76
N MET A 233 8.49 -19.72 -18.78
CA MET A 233 7.65 -20.70 -18.09
C MET A 233 7.70 -20.59 -16.56
N ASP A 234 8.80 -20.11 -15.98
CA ASP A 234 8.95 -20.02 -14.53
C ASP A 234 8.13 -18.88 -13.91
N LEU A 235 8.00 -17.75 -14.60
CA LEU A 235 7.08 -16.66 -14.21
C LEU A 235 5.62 -17.11 -14.29
N VAL A 236 5.28 -17.85 -15.34
CA VAL A 236 3.94 -18.42 -15.51
C VAL A 236 3.62 -19.40 -14.39
N LYS A 237 4.56 -20.30 -14.04
CA LYS A 237 4.41 -21.19 -12.87
C LYS A 237 4.22 -20.42 -11.58
N LEU A 238 4.99 -19.35 -11.35
CA LEU A 238 4.86 -18.51 -10.15
C LEU A 238 3.46 -17.88 -10.04
N LEU A 239 2.97 -17.30 -11.15
CA LEU A 239 1.62 -16.72 -11.22
C LEU A 239 0.55 -17.77 -10.91
N PHE A 240 0.60 -18.94 -11.55
CA PHE A 240 -0.37 -20.01 -11.30
C PHE A 240 -0.24 -20.64 -9.90
N GLN A 241 0.96 -20.72 -9.33
CA GLN A 241 1.16 -21.19 -7.96
C GLN A 241 0.56 -20.21 -6.95
N SER A 242 0.71 -18.90 -7.15
CA SER A 242 0.09 -17.88 -6.31
C SER A 242 -1.45 -17.94 -6.33
N MET A 243 -2.04 -18.36 -7.45
CA MET A 243 -3.49 -18.57 -7.57
C MET A 243 -4.00 -19.81 -6.81
N LYS A 244 -3.19 -20.86 -6.65
CA LYS A 244 -3.59 -22.13 -6.00
C LYS A 244 -3.73 -22.06 -4.47
N VAL A 245 -3.26 -21.01 -3.81
CA VAL A 245 -3.13 -20.94 -2.34
C VAL A 245 -4.48 -20.95 -1.57
N ASN A 246 -5.63 -20.95 -2.25
CA ASN A 246 -6.94 -20.86 -1.59
C ASN A 246 -7.58 -22.17 -1.11
N CYS A 247 -7.12 -23.37 -1.47
CA CYS A 247 -7.85 -24.58 -1.09
C CYS A 247 -7.67 -25.03 0.37
N ARG A 248 -6.71 -24.49 1.15
CA ARG A 248 -6.43 -24.98 2.52
C ARG A 248 -6.90 -24.10 3.68
N ARG A 249 -7.30 -22.84 3.47
CA ARG A 249 -7.74 -21.96 4.57
C ARG A 249 -9.26 -21.96 4.83
N GLN A 250 -10.08 -22.51 3.94
CA GLN A 250 -11.52 -22.61 4.15
C GLN A 250 -11.96 -23.86 4.94
N SER A 251 -11.13 -24.91 5.02
CA SER A 251 -11.51 -26.16 5.71
C SER A 251 -11.28 -26.15 7.22
N LEU A 252 -10.58 -25.16 7.78
CA LEU A 252 -10.24 -25.12 9.22
C LEU A 252 -11.15 -24.22 10.06
N LYS A 253 -12.10 -23.48 9.47
CA LYS A 253 -13.09 -22.66 10.21
C LYS A 253 -14.50 -23.26 10.28
N LEU A 254 -14.71 -24.45 9.71
CA LEU A 254 -16.01 -25.14 9.71
C LEU A 254 -16.07 -26.36 10.66
N SER A 255 -14.99 -26.70 11.38
CA SER A 255 -14.95 -27.89 12.25
C SER A 255 -14.96 -27.61 13.76
N SER A 256 -15.21 -26.38 14.22
CA SER A 256 -15.22 -26.06 15.68
C SER A 256 -16.53 -25.49 16.19
N ARG A 257 -17.66 -25.72 15.50
CA ARG A 257 -19.01 -25.52 16.05
C ARG A 257 -19.76 -26.85 16.06
N SER A 258 -19.27 -27.81 16.84
CA SER A 258 -20.00 -29.03 17.18
C SER A 258 -19.34 -29.67 18.40
N THR A 259 -19.58 -29.13 19.59
CA THR A 259 -19.67 -29.86 20.88
C THR A 259 -19.66 -28.88 22.04
N SER A 260 -20.83 -28.67 22.65
CA SER A 260 -21.04 -28.86 24.09
C SER A 260 -22.42 -28.33 24.49
N PHE A 261 -23.08 -29.16 25.30
CA PHE A 261 -24.44 -29.12 25.83
C PHE A 261 -24.86 -27.79 26.47
#